data_AF-A0AAE3L0B6-F1
#
_entry.id   AF-A0AAE3L0B6-F1
#
_cell.length_a   1.000
_cell.length_b   1.000
_cell.length_c   1.000
_cell.angle_alpha   90.00
_cell.angle_beta   90.00
_cell.angle_gamma   90.00
#
_symmetry.space_group_name_H-M   'P 1'
#
loop_
_entity.id
_entity.type
_entity.pdbx_description
1 polymer ?
#
loop_
_entity_poly.entity_id
_entity_poly.type
_entity_poly.pdbx_seq_one_letter_code
_entity_poly.pdbx_strand_id
1 'polypeptide(L)' 'MAKNKLLVPEARKALDKFKIELANEFDVDDPNHLASMHTGVIVRDLIEMGKQNIIDEKLQYDEKIK' A
#
# COMPACT_ATOMS: atom_id res chain seq x y z
N MET A 1 16.28 16.44 -0.63
CA MET A 1 15.54 15.17 -0.46
C MET A 1 15.47 14.47 -1.81
N ALA A 2 15.99 13.25 -1.96
CA ALA A 2 15.83 12.52 -3.21
C ALA A 2 14.33 12.29 -3.46
N LYS A 3 13.81 12.69 -4.62
CA LYS A 3 12.36 12.74 -4.94
C LYS A 3 11.64 11.38 -4.82
N ASN A 4 12.39 10.28 -4.68
CA ASN A 4 11.89 8.91 -4.70
C ASN A 4 12.19 8.13 -3.39
N LYS A 5 12.50 8.82 -2.28
CA LYS A 5 12.82 8.16 -1.01
C LYS A 5 11.53 7.77 -0.28
N LEU A 6 11.35 6.47 -0.03
CA LEU A 6 10.28 5.96 0.82
C LEU A 6 10.62 6.22 2.30
N LEU A 7 9.58 6.37 3.12
CA LEU A 7 9.72 6.44 4.58
C LEU A 7 10.29 5.13 5.13
N VAL A 8 9.89 3.99 4.55
CA VAL A 8 10.41 2.65 4.83
C VAL A 8 11.10 2.13 3.56
N PRO A 9 12.43 2.22 3.46
CA PRO A 9 13.18 1.82 2.27
C PRO A 9 12.94 0.36 1.86
N GLU A 10 12.77 -0.53 2.82
CA GLU A 10 12.60 -1.97 2.66
C GLU A 10 11.28 -2.31 1.95
N ALA A 11 10.28 -1.44 2.07
CA ALA A 11 8.96 -1.62 1.45
C ALA A 11 8.96 -1.40 -0.06
N ARG A 12 10.08 -0.98 -0.67
CA ARG A 12 10.16 -0.63 -2.09
C ARG A 12 9.67 -1.75 -3.01
N LYS A 13 10.15 -2.97 -2.79
CA LYS A 13 9.76 -4.14 -3.60
C LYS A 13 8.28 -4.46 -3.48
N ALA A 14 7.70 -4.31 -2.29
CA ALA A 14 6.28 -4.55 -2.06
C ALA A 14 5.43 -3.48 -2.75
N LEU A 15 5.82 -2.21 -2.64
CA LEU A 15 5.14 -1.10 -3.32
C LEU A 15 5.20 -1.23 -4.84
N ASP A 16 6.34 -1.64 -5.41
CA ASP A 16 6.48 -1.82 -6.85
C ASP A 16 5.59 -2.96 -7.37
N LYS A 17 5.44 -4.07 -6.61
CA LYS A 17 4.48 -5.13 -6.93
C LYS A 17 3.03 -4.66 -6.86
N PHE A 18 2.67 -3.95 -5.80
CA PHE A 18 1.33 -3.41 -5.60
C PHE A 18 0.92 -2.48 -6.76
N LYS A 19 1.85 -1.67 -7.27
CA LYS A 19 1.61 -0.83 -8.45
C LYS A 19 1.37 -1.63 -9.73
N ILE A 20 2.07 -2.75 -9.92
CA ILE A 20 1.85 -3.64 -11.07
C ILE A 20 0.46 -4.29 -10.98
N GLU A 21 0.08 -4.75 -9.78
CA GLU A 21 -1.24 -5.34 -9.53
C GLU A 21 -2.36 -4.35 -9.84
N LEU A 22 -2.24 -3.10 -9.36
CA LEU A 22 -3.20 -2.05 -9.67
C LEU A 22 -3.21 -1.66 -11.14
N ALA A 23 -2.05 -1.60 -11.81
CA ALA A 23 -2.00 -1.33 -13.25
C ALA A 23 -2.77 -2.38 -14.04
N ASN A 24 -2.65 -3.67 -13.67
CA ASN A 24 -3.44 -4.75 -14.27
C ASN A 24 -4.94 -4.62 -13.95
N GLU A 25 -5.30 -4.20 -12.73
CA GLU A 25 -6.71 -3.99 -12.35
C GLU A 25 -7.36 -2.84 -13.14
N PHE A 26 -6.60 -1.79 -13.45
CA PHE A 26 -7.07 -0.64 -14.23
C PHE A 26 -6.86 -0.78 -15.74
N ASP A 27 -6.37 -1.94 -16.22
CA ASP A 27 -6.02 -2.19 -17.63
C ASP A 27 -5.08 -1.12 -18.22
N VAL A 28 -4.07 -0.73 -17.43
CA VAL A 28 -3.06 0.26 -17.81
C VAL A 28 -1.77 -0.45 -18.21
N ASP A 29 -1.33 -0.25 -19.46
CA ASP A 29 -0.15 -0.90 -20.03
C ASP A 29 1.18 -0.59 -19.31
N ASP A 30 1.31 0.56 -18.65
CA ASP A 30 2.52 0.94 -17.91
C ASP A 30 2.18 1.37 -16.47
N PRO A 31 2.72 0.69 -15.44
CA PRO A 31 2.58 1.10 -14.04
C PRO A 31 3.10 2.51 -13.73
N ASN A 32 3.95 3.09 -14.57
CA ASN A 32 4.42 4.48 -14.46
C ASN A 32 3.45 5.48 -15.11
N HIS A 33 2.54 5.02 -15.97
CA HIS A 33 1.47 5.81 -16.56
C HIS A 33 0.18 5.81 -15.71
N LEU A 34 0.23 5.27 -14.49
CA LEU A 34 -0.81 5.50 -13.49
C LEU A 34 -0.99 7.01 -13.31
N ALA A 35 -2.09 7.54 -13.84
CA ALA A 35 -2.47 8.96 -13.69
C ALA A 35 -2.51 9.36 -12.21
N SER A 36 -2.42 10.66 -11.92
CA SER A 36 -2.36 11.15 -10.53
C SER A 36 -3.52 10.67 -9.65
N MET A 37 -4.70 10.42 -10.25
CA MET A 37 -5.85 9.81 -9.57
C MET A 37 -5.55 8.42 -9.01
N HIS A 38 -4.85 7.56 -9.75
CA HIS A 38 -4.47 6.22 -9.28
C HIS A 38 -3.44 6.27 -8.15
N THR A 39 -2.59 7.30 -8.13
CA THR A 39 -1.69 7.53 -6.98
C THR A 39 -2.48 7.83 -5.70
N GLY A 40 -3.60 8.54 -5.81
CA GLY A 40 -4.53 8.76 -4.70
C GLY A 40 -5.18 7.47 -4.20
N VAL A 41 -5.58 6.59 -5.13
CA VAL A 41 -6.13 5.25 -4.81
C VAL A 41 -5.10 4.41 -4.07
N ILE A 42 -3.87 4.32 -4.59
CA ILE A 42 -2.75 3.61 -3.93
C ILE A 42 -2.58 4.03 -2.48
N VAL A 43 -2.56 5.34 -2.21
CA VAL A 43 -2.37 5.86 -0.85
C VAL A 43 -3.56 5.50 0.04
N ARG A 44 -4.79 5.56 -0.49
CA ARG A 44 -6.00 5.22 0.27
C ARG A 44 -5.99 3.75 0.69
N ASP A 45 -5.69 2.85 -0.22
CA ASP A 45 -5.68 1.41 0.02
C ASP A 45 -4.58 1.03 1.03
N LEU A 46 -3.40 1.63 0.92
CA LEU A 46 -2.31 1.46 1.90
C LEU A 46 -2.71 1.91 3.31
N ILE A 47 -3.45 3.02 3.43
CA ILE A 47 -3.97 3.49 4.73
C ILE A 47 -5.02 2.53 5.27
N GLU A 48 -5.92 2.04 4.41
CA GLU A 48 -6.98 1.12 4.81
C GLU A 48 -6.42 -0.23 5.28
N MET A 49 -5.50 -0.83 4.52
CA MET A 49 -4.77 -2.04 4.93
C MET A 49 -4.01 -1.82 6.24
N GLY A 50 -3.35 -0.67 6.41
CA GLY A 50 -2.66 -0.33 7.65
C GLY A 50 -3.60 -0.24 8.85
N LYS A 51 -4.78 0.36 8.68
CA LYS A 51 -5.80 0.44 9.73
C LYS A 51 -6.33 -0.93 10.13
N GLN A 52 -6.60 -1.81 9.16
CA GLN A 52 -7.09 -3.15 9.44
C GLN A 52 -6.04 -3.98 10.19
N ASN A 53 -4.78 -3.96 9.75
CA ASN A 53 -3.70 -4.66 10.45
C ASN A 53 -3.57 -4.23 11.93
N ILE A 54 -3.70 -2.92 12.21
CA ILE A 54 -3.67 -2.41 13.59
C ILE A 54 -4.88 -2.90 14.40
N ILE A 55 -6.07 -2.95 13.80
CA ILE A 55 -7.28 -3.46 14.45
C ILE A 55 -7.13 -4.95 14.75
N ASP A 56 -6.65 -5.73 13.78
CA ASP A 56 -6.45 -7.17 13.91
C ASP A 56 -5.39 -7.50 14.97
N GLU A 57 -4.25 -6.78 14.98
CA GLU A 57 -3.24 -6.91 16.04
C GLU A 57 -3.82 -6.61 17.42
N LYS A 58 -4.68 -5.59 17.52
CA LYS A 58 -5.33 -5.22 18.79
C LYS A 58 -6.33 -6.30 19.24
N LEU A 59 -7.15 -6.82 18.32
CA LEU A 59 -8.09 -7.92 18.61
C LEU A 59 -7.36 -9.18 19.08
N GLN A 60 -6.26 -9.55 18.40
CA GLN A 60 -5.43 -10.69 18.80
C GLN A 60 -4.77 -10.50 20.17
N TYR A 61 -4.37 -9.27 20.51
CA TYR A 61 -3.80 -8.97 21.82
C TYR A 61 -4.85 -9.11 22.93
N ASP A 62 -6.07 -8.61 22.70
CA ASP A 62 -7.18 -8.69 23.66
C ASP A 62 -7.66 -10.15 23.89
N GLU A 63 -7.59 -11.02 22.86
CA GLU A 63 -7.87 -12.46 22.99
C GLU A 63 -6.80 -13.21 23.79
N LYS A 64 -5.53 -12.80 23.73
CA LYS A 64 -4.43 -13.46 24.46
C LYS A 64 -4.39 -13.14 25.97
N ILE A 65 -5.10 -12.09 26.39
CA ILE A 65 -5.14 -11.65 27.81
C ILE A 65 -6.39 -12.21 28.54
N LYS A 66 -7.37 -12.74 27.81
CA LYS A 66 -8.52 -13.47 28.37
C LYS A 66 -8.17 -14.91 28.71
#